data_AF-A0AAW4J8V7-F1
#
_entry.id   AF-A0AAW4J8V7-F1
#
_cell.length_a   1.000
_cell.length_b   1.000
_cell.length_c   1.000
_cell.angle_alpha   90.00
_cell.angle_beta   90.00
_cell.angle_gamma   90.00
#
_symmetry.space_group_name_H-M   'P 1'
#
loop_
_entity.id
_entity.type
_entity.pdbx_description
1 polymer ?
#
loop_
_entity_poly.entity_id
_entity_poly.type
_entity_poly.pdbx_seq_one_letter_code
_entity_poly.pdbx_strand_id
1 'polypeptide(L)'
;MKSSKKKKRIKELYRKGYNSSEIARIITKENRAEGIFKVTTREAIKKCIQRNFKEYKKEHKINAVARKEVIKAVDYEAKKYIGDRALILKNRSVYETKKDGDIVLKKEKDINFVFAGDMPKRLVNENKVKNKKIRY
;
A
#
# COMPACT_ATOMS: atom_id res chain seq x y z
N MET A 1 8.65 17.43 -11.29
CA MET A 1 7.94 18.64 -10.82
C MET A 1 8.85 19.78 -10.30
N LYS A 2 8.53 21.05 -10.66
CA LYS A 2 9.14 22.29 -10.11
C LYS A 2 8.90 22.42 -8.59
N SER A 3 9.81 23.08 -7.86
CA SER A 3 9.82 23.16 -6.38
C SER A 3 8.52 23.72 -5.76
N SER A 4 7.96 24.79 -6.34
CA SER A 4 6.71 25.42 -5.87
C SER A 4 5.49 24.51 -6.02
N LYS A 5 5.34 23.85 -7.18
CA LYS A 5 4.26 22.89 -7.46
C LYS A 5 4.34 21.68 -6.51
N LYS A 6 5.55 21.20 -6.21
CA LYS A 6 5.79 20.09 -5.27
C LYS A 6 5.30 20.41 -3.86
N LYS A 7 5.57 21.60 -3.35
CA LYS A 7 5.14 22.01 -2.00
C LYS A 7 3.62 22.05 -1.88
N LYS A 8 2.93 22.63 -2.88
CA LYS A 8 1.45 22.65 -2.95
C LYS A 8 0.88 21.23 -2.96
N ARG A 9 1.44 20.34 -3.79
CA ARG A 9 1.00 18.94 -3.87
C ARG A 9 1.17 18.17 -2.55
N ILE A 10 2.28 18.38 -1.85
CA ILE A 10 2.50 17.78 -0.52
C ILE A 10 1.45 18.27 0.48
N LYS A 11 1.11 19.57 0.45
CA LYS A 11 0.06 20.16 1.31
C LYS A 11 -1.28 19.47 1.09
N GLU A 12 -1.71 19.34 -0.17
CA GLU A 12 -2.97 18.68 -0.52
C GLU A 12 -3.03 17.24 -0.01
N LEU A 13 -1.98 16.45 -0.28
CA LEU A 13 -1.93 15.05 0.17
C LEU A 13 -1.90 14.94 1.70
N TYR A 14 -1.18 15.84 2.37
CA TYR A 14 -1.15 15.84 3.83
C TYR A 14 -2.52 16.16 4.42
N ARG A 15 -3.22 17.18 3.89
CA ARG A 15 -4.60 17.51 4.30
C ARG A 15 -5.54 16.34 4.06
N LYS A 16 -5.39 15.60 2.96
CA LYS A 16 -6.13 14.36 2.67
C LYS A 16 -5.79 13.19 3.60
N GLY A 17 -4.95 13.34 4.62
CA GLY A 17 -4.66 12.26 5.58
C GLY A 17 -3.59 11.25 5.13
N TYR A 18 -2.86 11.49 4.02
CA TYR A 18 -1.77 10.60 3.61
C TYR A 18 -0.55 10.73 4.53
N ASN A 19 0.08 9.62 4.88
CA ASN A 19 1.31 9.65 5.68
C ASN A 19 2.54 10.03 4.84
N SER A 20 3.66 10.39 5.49
CA SER A 20 4.87 10.84 4.79
C SER A 20 5.44 9.80 3.81
N SER A 21 5.30 8.51 4.10
CA SER A 21 5.78 7.42 3.24
C SER A 21 4.89 7.23 2.00
N GLU A 22 3.57 7.40 2.14
CA GLU A 22 2.62 7.40 1.04
C GLU A 22 2.82 8.61 0.14
N ILE A 23 2.93 9.80 0.72
CA ILE A 23 3.21 11.04 -0.02
C ILE A 23 4.52 10.88 -0.82
N ALA A 24 5.58 10.36 -0.20
CA ALA A 24 6.84 10.10 -0.87
C ALA A 24 6.70 9.17 -2.09
N ARG A 25 5.93 8.09 -1.95
CA ARG A 25 5.63 7.15 -3.04
C ARG A 25 4.81 7.80 -4.16
N ILE A 26 3.75 8.54 -3.80
CA ILE A 26 2.89 9.24 -4.77
C ILE A 26 3.71 10.24 -5.58
N ILE A 27 4.45 11.13 -4.91
CA ILE A 27 5.27 12.15 -5.57
C ILE A 27 6.36 11.52 -6.44
N THR A 28 6.96 10.41 -6.00
CA THR A 28 7.98 9.71 -6.80
C THR A 28 7.37 9.09 -8.07
N LYS A 29 6.16 8.51 -7.99
CA LYS A 29 5.43 8.01 -9.16
C LYS A 29 5.04 9.14 -10.10
N GLU A 30 4.49 10.24 -9.58
CA GLU A 30 4.13 11.42 -10.36
C GLU A 30 5.37 12.01 -11.07
N ASN A 31 6.50 12.13 -10.39
CA ASN A 31 7.75 12.58 -11.02
C ASN A 31 8.20 11.64 -12.15
N ARG A 32 8.10 10.32 -11.95
CA ARG A 32 8.50 9.33 -12.97
C ARG A 32 7.62 9.45 -14.22
N ALA A 33 6.33 9.70 -14.05
CA ALA A 33 5.41 9.95 -15.16
C ALA A 33 5.74 11.26 -15.90
N GLU A 34 6.21 12.29 -15.19
CA GLU A 34 6.73 13.54 -15.79
C GLU A 34 8.15 13.39 -16.38
N GLY A 35 8.72 12.17 -16.47
CA GLY A 35 10.07 11.93 -17.01
C GLY A 35 11.22 12.31 -16.05
N ILE A 36 10.91 12.57 -14.77
CA ILE A 36 11.88 13.03 -13.77
C ILE A 36 12.23 11.88 -12.84
N PHE A 37 13.47 11.39 -12.93
CA PHE A 37 13.99 10.28 -12.13
C PHE A 37 14.40 10.66 -10.70
N LYS A 38 13.78 11.71 -10.14
CA LYS A 38 14.06 12.18 -8.78
C LYS A 38 13.19 11.46 -7.76
N VAL A 39 13.83 10.59 -6.98
CA VAL A 39 13.19 9.92 -5.84
C VAL A 39 12.97 10.91 -4.71
N THR A 40 11.74 10.94 -4.19
CA THR A 40 11.41 11.72 -2.99
C THR A 40 11.37 10.79 -1.80
N THR A 41 12.24 11.03 -0.82
CA THR A 41 12.34 10.21 0.38
C THR A 41 11.32 10.62 1.44
N ARG A 42 11.01 9.70 2.36
CA ARG A 42 10.11 9.93 3.50
C ARG A 42 10.62 11.08 4.38
N GLU A 43 11.92 11.13 4.61
CA GLU A 43 12.61 12.08 5.49
C GLU A 43 12.48 13.50 4.93
N ALA A 44 12.61 13.64 3.60
CA ALA A 44 12.42 14.92 2.92
C ALA A 44 10.97 15.43 3.08
N ILE A 45 9.98 14.54 2.96
CA ILE A 45 8.57 14.89 3.20
C ILE A 45 8.35 15.27 4.67
N LYS A 46 8.89 14.50 5.62
CA LYS A 46 8.76 14.78 7.06
C LYS A 46 9.31 16.15 7.41
N LYS A 47 10.51 16.50 6.92
CA LYS A 47 11.12 17.84 7.09
C LYS A 47 10.24 18.93 6.45
N CYS A 48 9.69 18.69 5.26
CA CYS A 48 8.81 19.64 4.59
C CYS A 48 7.53 19.91 5.40
N ILE A 49 6.87 18.86 5.89
CA ILE A 49 5.66 18.98 6.72
C ILE A 49 5.96 19.72 8.02
N GLN A 50 7.02 19.33 8.72
CA GLN A 50 7.40 19.94 9.99
C GLN A 50 7.67 21.43 9.85
N ARG A 51 8.25 21.88 8.74
CA ARG A 51 8.59 23.30 8.52
C ARG A 51 7.42 24.15 8.04
N ASN A 52 6.45 23.57 7.33
CA ASN A 52 5.48 24.35 6.55
C ASN A 52 4.00 24.07 6.83
N PHE A 53 3.66 22.93 7.46
CA PHE A 53 2.28 22.44 7.52
C PHE A 53 1.88 22.01 8.94
N LYS A 54 2.47 22.66 9.96
CA LYS A 54 2.15 22.36 11.37
C LYS A 54 0.69 22.66 11.68
N GLU A 55 0.12 23.70 11.08
CA GLU A 55 -1.25 24.12 11.29
C GLU A 55 -2.28 23.07 10.85
N TYR A 56 -1.98 22.29 9.80
CA TYR A 56 -2.88 21.26 9.26
C TYR A 56 -2.83 19.94 10.04
N LYS A 57 -2.12 19.86 11.17
CA LYS A 57 -1.96 18.61 11.94
C LYS A 57 -3.29 18.08 12.47
N LYS A 58 -4.20 18.95 12.91
CA LYS A 58 -5.53 18.53 13.39
C LYS A 58 -6.38 17.96 12.24
N GLU A 59 -6.47 18.72 11.14
CA GLU A 59 -7.18 18.30 9.92
C GLU A 59 -6.64 16.97 9.37
N HIS A 60 -5.32 16.83 9.28
CA HIS A 60 -4.66 15.60 8.84
C HIS A 60 -5.09 14.38 9.67
N LYS A 61 -5.14 14.51 10.99
CA LYS A 61 -5.53 13.40 11.87
C LYS A 61 -6.97 12.94 11.63
N ILE A 62 -7.90 13.90 11.52
CA ILE A 62 -9.32 13.60 11.25
C ILE A 62 -9.45 12.87 9.91
N ASN A 63 -8.83 13.40 8.87
CA ASN A 63 -8.91 12.81 7.53
C ASN A 63 -8.18 11.46 7.44
N ALA A 64 -7.10 11.26 8.21
CA ALA A 64 -6.42 9.98 8.28
C ALA A 64 -7.30 8.90 8.93
N VAL A 65 -8.07 9.24 9.96
CA VAL A 65 -9.04 8.32 10.58
C VAL A 65 -10.18 8.04 9.61
N ALA A 66 -10.82 9.07 9.06
CA ALA A 66 -11.93 8.91 8.12
C ALA A 66 -11.56 7.99 6.94
N ARG A 67 -10.35 8.15 6.39
CA ARG A 67 -9.88 7.28 5.31
C ARG A 67 -9.62 5.85 5.72
N LYS A 68 -9.12 5.61 6.94
CA LYS A 68 -8.97 4.25 7.45
C LYS A 68 -10.32 3.58 7.59
N GLU A 69 -11.33 4.29 8.09
CA GLU A 69 -12.69 3.77 8.20
C GLU A 69 -13.30 3.49 6.83
N VAL A 70 -13.11 4.36 5.83
CA VAL A 70 -13.54 4.10 4.45
C VAL A 70 -12.88 2.83 3.89
N ILE A 71 -11.57 2.67 4.06
CA ILE A 71 -10.86 1.47 3.58
C ILE A 71 -11.41 0.22 4.27
N LYS A 72 -11.60 0.26 5.58
CA LYS A 72 -12.18 -0.87 6.33
C LYS A 72 -13.60 -1.21 5.84
N ALA A 73 -14.44 -0.22 5.61
CA ALA A 73 -15.80 -0.43 5.13
C ALA A 73 -15.81 -1.03 3.73
N VAL A 74 -14.96 -0.54 2.82
CA VAL A 74 -14.79 -1.12 1.48
C VAL A 74 -14.26 -2.55 1.56
N ASP A 75 -13.24 -2.82 2.39
CA ASP A 75 -12.69 -4.16 2.59
C ASP A 75 -13.74 -5.12 3.18
N TYR A 76 -14.61 -4.63 4.08
CA TYR A 76 -15.71 -5.40 4.65
C TYR A 76 -16.74 -5.77 3.58
N GLU A 77 -17.21 -4.79 2.79
CA GLU A 77 -18.17 -5.03 1.72
C GLU A 77 -17.61 -5.97 0.65
N ALA A 78 -16.32 -5.83 0.28
CA ALA A 78 -15.67 -6.71 -0.68
C ALA A 78 -15.63 -8.18 -0.21
N LYS A 79 -15.53 -8.42 1.10
CA LYS A 79 -15.41 -9.76 1.69
C LYS A 79 -16.71 -10.32 2.25
N LYS A 80 -17.82 -9.57 2.14
CA LYS A 80 -19.10 -9.89 2.77
C LYS A 80 -19.68 -11.23 2.34
N TYR A 81 -19.55 -11.57 1.06
CA TYR A 81 -20.16 -12.78 0.49
C TYR A 81 -19.20 -13.96 0.40
N ILE A 82 -17.91 -13.70 0.12
CA ILE A 82 -16.89 -14.74 0.00
C ILE A 82 -15.61 -14.32 0.71
N GLY A 83 -15.19 -15.13 1.68
CA GLY A 83 -13.94 -14.90 2.39
C GLY A 83 -12.71 -15.26 1.56
N ASP A 84 -11.58 -14.64 1.87
CA ASP A 84 -10.30 -14.81 1.17
C ASP A 84 -9.92 -16.30 0.99
N ARG A 85 -10.09 -17.12 2.02
CA ARG A 85 -9.77 -18.56 1.97
C ARG A 85 -10.62 -19.30 0.93
N ALA A 86 -11.93 -19.08 0.93
CA ALA A 86 -12.84 -19.72 -0.02
C ALA A 86 -12.54 -19.28 -1.45
N LEU A 87 -12.30 -17.98 -1.64
CA LEU A 87 -11.98 -17.40 -2.94
C LEU A 87 -10.68 -17.97 -3.53
N ILE A 88 -9.63 -18.10 -2.71
CA ILE A 88 -8.36 -18.72 -3.09
C ILE A 88 -8.54 -20.18 -3.48
N LEU A 89 -9.33 -20.94 -2.70
CA LEU A 89 -9.57 -22.36 -2.97
C LEU A 89 -10.32 -22.58 -4.29
N LYS A 90 -11.29 -21.71 -4.61
CA LYS A 90 -12.03 -21.77 -5.88
C LYS A 90 -11.17 -21.37 -7.09
N ASN A 91 -10.21 -20.46 -6.90
CA ASN A 91 -9.34 -19.96 -7.96
C ASN A 91 -7.91 -20.50 -7.86
N ARG A 92 -7.74 -21.78 -7.50
CA ARG A 92 -6.43 -22.35 -7.13
C ARG A 92 -5.34 -22.21 -8.21
N SER A 93 -5.72 -22.16 -9.48
CA SER A 93 -4.80 -22.07 -10.63
C SER A 93 -3.95 -20.79 -10.66
N VAL A 94 -4.49 -19.68 -10.15
CA VAL A 94 -3.79 -18.38 -10.14
C VAL A 94 -2.87 -18.19 -8.92
N TYR A 95 -2.86 -19.17 -8.01
CA TYR A 95 -2.00 -19.15 -6.82
C TYR A 95 -0.85 -20.15 -6.92
N GLU A 96 0.24 -19.84 -6.23
CA GLU A 96 1.38 -20.73 -6.02
C GLU A 96 1.47 -21.12 -4.54
N THR A 97 1.91 -22.35 -4.26
CA THR A 97 2.20 -22.80 -2.89
C THR A 97 3.69 -22.75 -2.67
N LYS A 98 4.13 -21.98 -1.68
CA LYS A 98 5.54 -21.90 -1.30
C LYS A 98 5.95 -23.12 -0.50
N LYS A 99 7.27 -23.36 -0.41
CA LYS A 99 7.87 -24.44 0.41
C LYS A 99 7.40 -24.41 1.87
N ASP A 100 7.08 -23.21 2.35
CA ASP A 100 6.57 -22.94 3.69
C ASP A 100 5.08 -23.31 3.90
N GLY A 101 4.39 -23.76 2.86
CA GLY A 101 2.94 -23.98 2.84
C GLY A 101 2.10 -22.71 2.64
N ASP A 102 2.72 -21.53 2.62
CA ASP A 102 2.03 -20.27 2.31
C ASP A 102 1.53 -20.27 0.86
N ILE A 103 0.30 -19.80 0.65
CA ILE A 103 -0.29 -19.68 -0.67
C ILE A 103 -0.23 -18.22 -1.09
N VAL A 104 0.36 -17.93 -2.24
CA VAL A 104 0.59 -16.56 -2.72
C VAL A 104 0.05 -16.41 -4.13
N LEU A 105 -0.55 -15.25 -4.43
CA LEU A 105 -1.00 -14.93 -5.78
C LEU A 105 0.23 -14.83 -6.70
N LYS A 106 0.20 -15.53 -7.84
CA LYS A 106 1.26 -15.46 -8.85
C LYS A 106 1.38 -14.02 -9.37
N LYS A 107 2.55 -13.63 -9.87
CA LYS A 107 2.71 -12.26 -10.40
C LYS A 107 2.03 -12.17 -11.75
N GLU A 108 1.36 -11.05 -12.00
CA GLU A 108 0.71 -10.76 -13.29
C GLU A 108 1.66 -10.93 -14.48
N LYS A 109 2.94 -10.57 -14.30
CA LYS A 109 3.99 -10.73 -15.32
C LYS A 109 4.25 -12.18 -15.73
N ASP A 110 4.05 -13.12 -14.81
CA ASP A 110 4.41 -14.52 -15.03
C ASP A 110 3.28 -15.27 -15.78
N ILE A 111 2.06 -14.75 -15.75
CA ILE A 111 0.87 -15.38 -16.35
C ILE A 111 0.29 -14.52 -17.49
N ASN A 112 0.75 -13.28 -17.66
CA ASN A 112 0.25 -12.32 -18.64
C ASN A 112 -1.26 -12.03 -18.51
N PHE A 113 -1.77 -12.02 -17.27
CA PHE A 113 -3.14 -11.65 -16.94
C PHE A 113 -3.16 -10.52 -15.91
N VAL A 114 -4.24 -9.72 -15.93
CA VAL A 114 -4.51 -8.67 -14.94
C VAL A 114 -5.47 -9.23 -13.88
N PHE A 115 -5.11 -9.12 -12.61
CA PHE A 115 -5.97 -9.55 -11.53
C PHE A 115 -6.89 -8.44 -11.04
N ALA A 116 -8.08 -8.81 -10.61
CA ALA A 116 -8.95 -7.90 -9.89
C ALA A 116 -8.29 -7.45 -8.58
N GLY A 117 -8.46 -6.18 -8.22
CA GLY A 117 -7.74 -5.56 -7.11
C GLY A 117 -8.11 -6.10 -5.73
N ASP A 118 -9.27 -6.74 -5.63
CA ASP A 118 -9.85 -7.41 -4.47
C ASP A 118 -9.36 -8.86 -4.30
N MET A 119 -8.59 -9.40 -5.26
CA MET A 119 -8.02 -10.74 -5.14
C MET A 119 -7.07 -10.84 -3.92
N PRO A 120 -7.28 -11.82 -3.03
CA PRO A 120 -6.40 -12.07 -1.90
C PRO A 120 -4.96 -12.29 -2.36
N LYS A 121 -4.00 -11.60 -1.74
CA LYS A 121 -2.59 -11.71 -2.17
C LYS A 121 -1.86 -12.87 -1.53
N ARG A 122 -2.29 -13.29 -0.34
CA ARG A 122 -1.63 -14.33 0.46
C ARG A 122 -2.61 -14.97 1.44
N LEU A 123 -2.54 -16.29 1.55
CA LEU A 123 -3.05 -17.05 2.69
C LEU A 123 -1.85 -17.64 3.45
N VAL A 124 -1.75 -17.30 4.73
CA VAL A 124 -0.66 -17.75 5.59
C VAL A 124 -0.98 -19.14 6.12
N ASN A 125 0.00 -20.04 6.09
CA ASN A 125 -0.12 -21.34 6.73
C ASN A 125 0.08 -21.19 8.25
N GLU A 126 -0.95 -21.50 9.02
CA GLU A 126 -0.92 -21.45 10.49
C GLU A 126 0.02 -22.51 11.09
N ASN A 127 0.19 -23.64 10.40
CA ASN A 127 1.03 -24.76 10.84
C ASN A 127 2.49 -24.65 10.39
N LYS A 128 2.95 -23.45 10.02
CA LYS A 128 4.31 -23.23 9.53
C LYS A 128 5.31 -23.43 10.66
N VAL A 129 6.04 -24.55 10.62
CA VAL A 129 7.18 -24.80 11.50
C VAL A 129 8.24 -23.75 11.19
N LYS A 130 8.43 -22.78 12.09
CA LYS A 130 9.51 -21.80 11.96
C LYS A 130 10.83 -22.53 12.15
N ASN A 131 11.49 -22.91 11.05
CA ASN A 131 12.90 -23.30 11.10
C ASN A 131 13.68 -22.11 11.67
N LYS A 132 13.98 -22.14 12.97
CA LYS A 132 14.92 -21.20 13.60
C LYS A 132 16.20 -21.31 12.79
N LYS A 133 16.56 -20.25 12.06
CA LYS A 133 17.92 -20.11 11.54
C LYS A 133 18.84 -20.14 12.75
N ILE A 134 19.49 -21.28 12.99
CA ILE A 134 20.64 -21.38 13.87
C ILE A 134 21.68 -20.45 13.24
N ARG A 135 21.91 -19.30 13.89
CA ARG A 135 23.04 -18.45 13.56
C ARG A 135 24.23 -19.08 14.27
N TYR A 136 25.13 -19.69 13.50
CA TYR A 136 26.50 -19.93 13.93
C TYR A 136 27.28 -18.62 13.89
#